data_AF-A0A9J6HAY8-F1
#
_entry.id   AF-A0A9J6HAY8-F1
#
_cell.length_a   1.000
_cell.length_b   1.000
_cell.length_c   1.000
_cell.angle_alpha   90.00
_cell.angle_beta   90.00
_cell.angle_gamma   90.00
#
_symmetry.space_group_name_H-M   'P 1'
#
loop_
_entity.id
_entity.type
_entity.pdbx_description
1 polymer ?
#
loop_
_entity_poly.entity_id
_entity_poly.type
_entity_poly.pdbx_seq_one_letter_code
_entity_poly.pdbx_strand_id
1 'polypeptide(L)'
;MLIFDEIHVRKEMTVCSQTMTYAGLVDNGEQGVQSNELADHGLVFAFSPFGESYLQPVAVFASKGPTKSTLLAQLLLQCIVHLERAGVFVDGIVCDGASTNRAMWKQLGISGALGNVANAFEHPLDVSRKVYVLSDVPHLFV
;
A
#
# COMPACT_ATOMS: atom_id res chain seq x y z
N MET A 1 -9.40 6.48 5.84
CA MET A 1 -9.21 5.15 5.24
C MET A 1 -8.09 5.21 4.24
N LEU A 2 -7.12 4.30 4.34
CA LEU A 2 -6.05 4.17 3.38
C LEU A 2 -6.39 3.06 2.38
N ILE A 3 -6.43 3.40 1.09
CA ILE A 3 -6.78 2.49 0.01
C ILE A 3 -5.52 2.27 -0.81
N PHE A 4 -5.26 1.05 -1.25
CA PHE A 4 -4.15 0.79 -2.14
C PHE A 4 -4.41 -0.35 -3.10
N ASP A 5 -3.82 -0.23 -4.28
CA ASP A 5 -3.91 -1.21 -5.36
C ASP A 5 -2.68 -1.14 -6.28
N GLU A 6 -2.47 -2.19 -7.07
CA GLU A 6 -1.41 -2.30 -8.06
C GLU A 6 -1.95 -2.16 -9.47
N ILE A 7 -1.39 -1.20 -10.23
CA ILE A 7 -1.75 -0.98 -11.64
C ILE A 7 -0.62 -1.45 -12.55
N HIS A 8 -0.95 -2.09 -13.67
CA HIS A 8 0.03 -2.40 -14.70
C HIS A 8 0.42 -1.12 -15.45
N VAL A 9 1.72 -0.89 -15.62
CA VAL A 9 2.26 0.26 -16.34
C VAL A 9 3.14 -0.17 -17.52
N ARG A 10 3.26 0.69 -18.52
CA ARG A 10 4.13 0.44 -19.68
C ARG A 10 5.59 0.52 -19.25
N LYS A 11 6.38 -0.49 -19.62
CA LYS A 11 7.85 -0.48 -19.47
C LYS A 11 8.45 0.58 -20.37
N GLU A 12 8.89 1.68 -19.79
CA GLU A 12 9.50 2.78 -20.51
C GLU A 12 10.41 3.58 -19.58
N MET A 13 11.58 3.98 -20.06
CA MET A 13 12.47 4.89 -19.34
C MET A 13 12.40 6.26 -19.99
N THR A 14 12.07 7.27 -19.19
CA THR A 14 12.04 8.67 -19.64
C THR A 14 13.04 9.47 -18.84
N VAL A 15 13.71 10.42 -19.49
CA VAL A 15 14.61 11.37 -18.81
C VAL A 15 13.85 12.67 -18.61
N CYS A 16 13.75 13.12 -17.36
CA CYS A 16 13.28 14.46 -17.07
C CYS A 16 14.46 15.42 -17.21
N SER A 17 14.52 16.19 -18.29
CA SER A 17 15.62 17.12 -18.58
C SER A 17 15.72 18.28 -17.59
N GLN A 18 14.63 18.61 -16.90
CA GLN A 18 14.59 19.68 -15.90
C GLN A 18 15.24 19.27 -14.58
N THR A 19 14.98 18.04 -14.13
CA THR A 19 15.50 17.50 -12.86
C THR A 19 16.76 16.65 -13.07
N MET A 20 17.12 16.35 -14.32
CA MET A 20 18.18 15.41 -14.69
C MET A 20 18.01 14.03 -14.05
N THR A 21 16.75 13.59 -13.88
CA THR A 21 16.42 12.30 -13.29
C THR A 21 15.86 11.33 -14.33
N TYR A 22 16.09 10.04 -14.10
CA TYR A 22 15.46 8.95 -14.85
C TYR A 22 14.16 8.55 -14.17
N ALA A 23 13.09 8.41 -14.94
CA ALA A 23 11.81 7.87 -14.52
C ALA A 23 11.53 6.54 -15.24
N GLY A 24 10.83 5.62 -14.57
CA GLY A 24 10.45 4.32 -15.13
C GLY A 24 11.32 3.13 -14.68
N LEU A 25 12.27 3.36 -13.77
CA LEU A 25 12.99 2.30 -13.06
C LEU A 25 12.21 1.86 -11.83
N VAL A 26 12.55 0.67 -11.33
CA VAL A 26 12.00 0.13 -10.08
C VAL A 26 12.39 1.02 -8.89
N ASP A 27 11.37 1.55 -8.23
CA ASP A 27 11.42 2.28 -6.97
C ASP A 27 10.55 1.57 -5.94
N ASN A 28 11.21 0.72 -5.15
CA ASN A 28 10.63 -0.05 -4.06
C ASN A 28 10.61 0.75 -2.72
N GLY A 29 10.72 2.09 -2.77
CA GLY A 29 10.92 2.94 -1.60
C GLY A 29 12.30 2.79 -0.95
N GLU A 30 12.53 3.50 0.15
CA GLU A 30 13.82 3.48 0.87
C GLU A 30 14.19 2.10 1.44
N GLN A 31 13.21 1.21 1.62
CA GLN A 31 13.38 -0.15 2.14
C GLN A 31 13.72 -1.16 1.04
N GLY A 32 13.63 -0.75 -0.22
CA GLY A 32 13.81 -1.61 -1.37
C GLY A 32 15.23 -1.64 -1.92
N VAL A 33 15.59 -2.74 -2.58
CA VAL A 33 16.81 -2.80 -3.39
C VAL A 33 16.59 -1.95 -4.64
N GLN A 34 17.42 -0.92 -4.81
CA GLN A 34 17.49 -0.14 -6.04
C GLN A 34 17.88 -1.07 -7.19
N SER A 35 17.05 -1.09 -8.23
CA SER A 35 17.27 -1.93 -9.41
C SER A 35 17.25 -1.06 -10.66
N ASN A 36 18.19 -1.30 -11.57
CA ASN A 36 18.21 -0.65 -12.89
C ASN A 36 17.23 -1.30 -13.88
N GLU A 37 16.29 -2.09 -13.37
CA GLU A 37 15.25 -2.72 -14.18
C GLU A 37 14.09 -1.75 -14.42
N LEU A 38 13.45 -1.89 -15.58
CA LEU A 38 12.23 -1.16 -15.90
C LEU A 38 11.07 -1.68 -15.06
N ALA A 39 10.35 -0.76 -14.44
CA ALA A 39 9.11 -1.06 -13.74
C ALA A 39 7.99 -1.40 -14.73
N ASP A 40 7.11 -2.30 -14.31
CA ASP A 40 5.90 -2.67 -15.04
C ASP A 40 4.64 -2.70 -14.19
N HIS A 41 4.77 -2.41 -12.90
CA HIS A 41 3.66 -2.22 -11.98
C HIS A 41 3.88 -0.91 -11.21
N GLY A 42 2.77 -0.25 -10.86
CA GLY A 42 2.73 0.89 -9.97
C GLY A 42 1.85 0.56 -8.76
N LEU A 43 2.43 0.52 -7.57
CA LEU A 43 1.68 0.41 -6.32
C LEU A 43 1.28 1.81 -5.88
N VAL A 44 -0.02 2.07 -5.76
CA VAL A 44 -0.56 3.38 -5.40
C VAL A 44 -1.26 3.30 -4.06
N PHE A 45 -0.90 4.20 -3.14
CA PHE A 45 -1.63 4.43 -1.91
C PHE A 45 -2.41 5.74 -2.03
N ALA A 46 -3.69 5.72 -1.65
CA ALA A 46 -4.56 6.87 -1.61
C ALA A 46 -5.32 6.95 -0.29
N PHE A 47 -5.45 8.16 0.25
CA PHE A 47 -6.25 8.42 1.44
C PHE A 47 -7.64 8.90 1.04
N SER A 48 -8.65 8.30 1.66
CA SER A 48 -10.05 8.72 1.61
C SER A 48 -10.52 8.99 3.05
N PRO A 49 -10.92 10.23 3.40
CA PRO A 49 -11.52 10.53 4.69
C PRO A 49 -12.93 9.93 4.80
N PHE A 50 -13.44 9.82 6.03
CA PHE A 50 -14.81 9.38 6.29
C PHE A 50 -15.85 10.49 6.17
N GLY A 51 -15.48 11.72 6.57
CA GLY A 51 -16.41 12.86 6.65
C GLY A 51 -16.46 13.72 5.40
N GLU A 52 -15.60 13.48 4.42
CA GLU A 52 -15.47 14.29 3.21
C GLU A 52 -15.42 13.39 1.97
N SER A 53 -15.69 13.97 0.80
CA SER A 53 -15.73 13.25 -0.47
C SER A 53 -14.56 13.66 -1.35
N TYR A 54 -13.35 13.33 -0.91
CA TYR A 54 -12.14 13.46 -1.72
C TYR A 54 -11.30 12.19 -1.64
N LEU A 55 -10.47 11.99 -2.66
CA LEU A 55 -9.46 10.94 -2.71
C LEU A 55 -8.14 11.61 -3.03
N GLN A 56 -7.12 11.37 -2.22
CA GLN A 56 -5.79 11.94 -2.43
C GLN A 56 -4.76 10.81 -2.54
N PRO A 57 -4.05 10.68 -3.66
CA PRO A 57 -2.85 9.85 -3.73
C PRO A 57 -1.80 10.37 -2.75
N VAL A 58 -1.27 9.49 -1.91
CA VAL A 58 -0.33 9.83 -0.83
C VAL A 58 1.05 9.19 -1.01
N ALA A 59 1.12 8.07 -1.74
CA ALA A 59 2.39 7.46 -2.12
C ALA A 59 2.23 6.64 -3.41
N VAL A 60 3.28 6.58 -4.21
CA VAL A 60 3.35 5.78 -5.43
C VAL A 60 4.73 5.13 -5.49
N PHE A 61 4.77 3.83 -5.74
CA PHE A 61 6.00 3.04 -5.86
C PHE A 61 5.99 2.28 -7.18
N ALA A 62 7.14 2.18 -7.82
CA ALA A 62 7.29 1.52 -9.11
C ALA A 62 7.97 0.16 -8.89
N SER A 63 7.33 -0.94 -9.27
CA SER A 63 7.86 -2.28 -9.05
C SER A 63 8.00 -3.07 -10.35
N LYS A 64 8.83 -4.12 -10.30
CA LYS A 64 8.90 -5.14 -11.33
C LYS A 64 8.12 -6.36 -10.86
N GLY A 65 6.97 -6.58 -11.46
CA GLY A 65 5.96 -7.53 -11.01
C GLY A 65 5.20 -7.04 -9.76
N PRO A 66 4.30 -7.88 -9.25
CA PRO A 66 3.62 -7.64 -7.99
C PRO A 66 4.61 -7.41 -6.85
N THR A 67 4.33 -6.43 -6.00
CA THR A 67 5.18 -6.08 -4.85
C THR A 67 5.27 -7.25 -3.90
N LYS A 68 6.44 -7.56 -3.37
CA LYS A 68 6.58 -8.64 -2.38
C LYS A 68 5.77 -8.30 -1.12
N SER A 69 5.04 -9.26 -0.56
CA SER A 69 4.17 -9.04 0.60
C SER A 69 4.88 -8.42 1.82
N THR A 70 6.14 -8.78 2.07
CA THR A 70 6.96 -8.18 3.13
C THR A 70 7.23 -6.70 2.89
N LEU A 71 7.58 -6.34 1.65
CA LEU A 71 7.83 -4.95 1.28
C LEU A 71 6.52 -4.15 1.33
N LEU A 72 5.42 -4.72 0.83
CA LEU A 72 4.10 -4.10 0.88
C LEU A 72 3.68 -3.78 2.33
N ALA A 73 3.89 -4.71 3.27
CA ALA A 73 3.60 -4.48 4.69
C ALA A 73 4.46 -3.33 5.27
N GLN A 74 5.74 -3.27 4.91
CA GLN A 74 6.64 -2.18 5.33
C GLN A 74 6.21 -0.83 4.78
N LEU A 75 5.93 -0.74 3.48
CA LEU A 75 5.48 0.48 2.81
C LEU A 75 4.14 0.95 3.39
N LEU A 76 3.22 0.03 3.67
CA LEU A 76 1.94 0.34 4.31
C LEU A 76 2.14 0.96 5.70
N LEU A 77 2.96 0.33 6.56
CA LEU A 77 3.23 0.83 7.90
C LEU A 77 3.92 2.20 7.87
N GLN A 78 4.87 2.40 6.95
CA GLN A 78 5.50 3.70 6.74
C GLN A 78 4.47 4.75 6.31
N CYS A 79 3.59 4.42 5.36
CA CYS A 79 2.54 5.32 4.91
C CYS A 79 1.63 5.75 6.06
N ILE A 80 1.18 4.82 6.90
CA ILE A 80 0.39 5.11 8.11
C ILE A 80 1.16 6.06 9.03
N VAL A 81 2.43 5.77 9.32
CA VAL A 81 3.26 6.62 10.19
C VAL A 81 3.42 8.04 9.64
N HIS A 82 3.65 8.19 8.34
CA HIS A 82 3.79 9.50 7.70
C HIS A 82 2.48 10.30 7.71
N LEU A 83 1.35 9.66 7.45
CA LEU A 83 0.03 10.30 7.50
C LEU A 83 -0.33 10.77 8.90
N GLU A 84 -0.16 9.91 9.90
CA GLU A 84 -0.47 10.23 11.30
C GLU A 84 0.39 11.38 11.83
N ARG A 85 1.68 11.41 11.47
CA ARG A 85 2.56 12.54 11.80
C ARG A 85 2.15 13.85 11.12
N ALA A 86 1.49 13.78 9.97
CA ALA A 86 0.93 14.94 9.28
C ALA A 86 -0.46 15.36 9.84
N GLY A 87 -0.96 14.69 10.87
CA GLY A 87 -2.29 14.94 11.46
C GLY A 87 -3.43 14.25 10.72
N VAL A 88 -3.14 13.29 9.85
CA VAL A 88 -4.12 12.48 9.13
C VAL A 88 -4.28 11.13 9.82
N PHE A 89 -5.43 10.91 10.44
CA PHE A 89 -5.71 9.70 11.21
C PHE A 89 -6.15 8.53 10.31
N VAL A 90 -5.47 7.39 10.43
CA VAL A 90 -5.74 6.17 9.65
C VAL A 90 -6.32 5.07 10.54
N ASP A 91 -7.64 4.93 10.52
CA ASP A 91 -8.34 3.90 11.31
C ASP A 91 -8.57 2.60 10.53
N GLY A 92 -8.30 2.57 9.24
CA GLY A 92 -8.47 1.36 8.45
C GLY A 92 -7.85 1.40 7.06
N ILE A 93 -7.65 0.21 6.52
CA ILE A 93 -7.06 -0.03 5.20
C ILE A 93 -8.01 -0.82 4.31
N VAL A 94 -7.96 -0.57 3.00
CA VAL A 94 -8.73 -1.29 1.98
C VAL A 94 -7.81 -1.71 0.84
N CYS A 95 -7.86 -2.98 0.46
CA CYS A 95 -7.18 -3.49 -0.73
C CYS A 95 -7.91 -4.70 -1.30
N ASP A 96 -7.53 -5.13 -2.50
CA ASP A 96 -8.07 -6.33 -3.10
C ASP A 96 -7.71 -7.61 -2.31
N GLY A 97 -8.37 -8.71 -2.66
CA GLY A 97 -8.12 -10.03 -2.09
C GLY A 97 -7.02 -10.84 -2.81
N ALA A 98 -6.11 -10.22 -3.56
CA ALA A 98 -5.07 -10.95 -4.29
C ALA A 98 -4.16 -11.75 -3.35
N SER A 99 -3.42 -12.72 -3.90
CA SER A 99 -2.54 -13.60 -3.12
C SER A 99 -1.47 -12.82 -2.33
N THR A 100 -0.90 -11.78 -2.93
CA THR A 100 0.07 -10.88 -2.32
C THR A 100 -0.52 -10.12 -1.14
N ASN A 101 -1.70 -9.51 -1.31
CA ASN A 101 -2.38 -8.74 -0.28
C ASN A 101 -2.79 -9.63 0.90
N ARG A 102 -3.32 -10.82 0.63
CA ARG A 102 -3.60 -11.82 1.67
C ARG A 102 -2.35 -12.28 2.42
N ALA A 103 -1.19 -12.37 1.75
CA ALA A 103 0.06 -12.70 2.42
C ALA A 103 0.54 -11.56 3.34
N MET A 104 0.33 -10.30 2.95
CA MET A 104 0.61 -9.13 3.78
C MET A 104 -0.34 -9.05 4.99
N TRP A 105 -1.63 -9.37 4.82
CA TRP A 105 -2.58 -9.50 5.94
C TRP A 105 -2.10 -10.49 7.01
N LYS A 106 -1.61 -11.67 6.58
CA LYS A 106 -1.07 -12.67 7.51
C LYS A 106 0.14 -12.15 8.29
N GLN A 107 1.00 -11.35 7.66
CA GLN A 107 2.16 -10.75 8.34
C GLN A 107 1.75 -9.71 9.40
N LEU A 108 0.61 -9.04 9.19
CA LEU A 108 0.01 -8.13 10.16
C LEU A 108 -0.84 -8.85 11.23
N GLY A 109 -0.87 -10.19 11.23
CA GLY A 109 -1.64 -10.99 12.18
C GLY A 109 -3.14 -11.08 11.87
N ILE A 110 -3.55 -10.69 10.67
CA ILE A 110 -4.95 -10.76 10.22
C ILE A 110 -5.28 -12.19 9.80
N SER A 111 -6.42 -12.68 10.26
CA SER A 111 -6.88 -14.04 10.03
C SER A 111 -8.40 -14.08 9.89
N GLY A 112 -8.89 -14.77 8.86
CA GLY A 112 -10.31 -15.10 8.69
C GLY A 112 -10.63 -16.55 9.06
N ALA A 113 -9.70 -17.27 9.70
CA ALA A 113 -9.90 -18.68 10.04
C ALA A 113 -10.97 -18.86 11.13
N LEU A 114 -11.79 -19.92 11.01
CA LEU A 114 -12.81 -20.25 11.99
C LEU A 114 -12.16 -20.46 13.37
N GLY A 115 -12.61 -19.72 14.37
CA GLY A 115 -12.06 -19.76 15.74
C GLY A 115 -10.82 -18.89 15.97
N ASN A 116 -10.27 -18.23 14.95
CA ASN A 116 -9.18 -17.26 15.07
C ASN A 116 -9.40 -16.10 14.10
N VAL A 117 -10.51 -15.39 14.30
CA VAL A 117 -10.87 -14.22 13.48
C VAL A 117 -10.19 -12.99 14.06
N ALA A 118 -9.32 -12.38 13.28
CA ALA A 118 -8.63 -11.14 13.58
C ALA A 118 -8.69 -10.24 12.33
N ASN A 119 -9.40 -9.12 12.43
CA ASN A 119 -9.62 -8.18 11.33
C ASN A 119 -8.97 -6.81 11.55
N ALA A 120 -8.12 -6.68 12.57
CA ALA A 120 -7.40 -5.45 12.87
C ALA A 120 -6.05 -5.77 13.50
N PHE A 121 -5.10 -4.86 13.33
CA PHE A 121 -3.79 -4.88 13.98
C PHE A 121 -3.60 -3.62 14.83
N GLU A 122 -2.62 -3.65 15.74
CA GLU A 122 -2.28 -2.53 16.62
C GLU A 122 -1.72 -1.36 15.82
N HIS A 123 -2.18 -0.13 16.12
CA HIS A 123 -1.72 1.03 15.38
C HIS A 123 -0.23 1.33 15.69
N PRO A 124 0.62 1.56 14.67
CA PRO A 124 2.08 1.58 14.84
C PRO A 124 2.62 2.74 15.69
N LEU A 125 1.81 3.78 15.94
CA LEU A 125 2.17 4.92 16.78
C LEU A 125 1.34 5.03 18.07
N ASP A 126 0.29 4.23 18.22
CA ASP A 126 -0.64 4.34 19.35
C ASP A 126 -1.25 2.98 19.68
N VAL A 127 -0.74 2.36 20.75
CA VAL A 127 -1.15 1.03 21.22
C VAL A 127 -2.62 0.95 21.63
N SER A 128 -3.28 2.10 21.88
CA SER A 128 -4.70 2.16 22.23
C SER A 128 -5.62 2.11 21.01
N ARG A 129 -5.07 2.37 19.81
CA ARG A 129 -5.80 2.38 18.55
C ARG A 129 -5.54 1.11 17.74
N LYS A 130 -6.47 0.81 16.86
CA LYS A 130 -6.41 -0.32 15.94
C LYS A 130 -6.62 0.16 14.52
N VAL A 131 -5.96 -0.51 13.58
CA VAL A 131 -6.18 -0.31 12.15
C VAL A 131 -6.94 -1.53 11.62
N TYR A 132 -8.17 -1.28 11.15
CA TYR A 132 -9.03 -2.32 10.61
C TYR A 132 -8.68 -2.65 9.16
N VAL A 133 -8.69 -3.93 8.82
CA VAL A 133 -8.39 -4.42 7.47
C VAL A 133 -9.68 -4.84 6.78
N LEU A 134 -9.95 -4.23 5.63
CA LEU A 134 -11.14 -4.48 4.83
C LEU A 134 -10.71 -4.95 3.43
N SER A 135 -11.40 -5.97 2.92
CA SER A 135 -11.27 -6.38 1.52
C SER A 135 -12.12 -5.47 0.65
N ASP A 136 -11.68 -5.21 -0.57
CA ASP A 136 -12.53 -4.59 -1.56
C ASP A 136 -13.70 -5.52 -1.93
N VAL A 137 -14.91 -5.07 -1.66
CA VAL A 137 -16.12 -5.89 -1.67
C VAL A 137 -16.62 -6.22 -3.08
N PRO A 138 -16.63 -5.30 -4.06
CA PRO A 138 -17.01 -5.63 -5.44
C PRO A 138 -16.21 -6.79 -6.01
N HIS A 139 -14.90 -6.87 -5.74
CA HIS A 139 -14.04 -7.98 -6.17
C HIS A 139 -14.44 -9.35 -5.58
N LEU A 140 -15.27 -9.40 -4.53
CA LEU A 140 -15.76 -10.66 -3.94
C LEU A 140 -17.00 -11.23 -4.65
N PHE A 141 -17.70 -10.41 -5.44
CA PHE A 141 -18.94 -10.78 -6.11
C PHE A 141 -18.78 -11.03 -7.61
N VAL A 142 -17.56 -10.88 -8.14
CA VAL A 142 -17.22 -11.07 -9.56
C VAL A 142 -16.50 -12.40 -9.78
#